data_AF-A0A511N9B4-F1
#
_entry.id   AF-A0A511N9B4-F1
#
_cell.length_a   1.000
_cell.length_b   1.000
_cell.length_c   1.000
_cell.angle_alpha   90.00
_cell.angle_beta   90.00
_cell.angle_gamma   90.00
#
_symmetry.space_group_name_H-M   'P 1'
#
loop_
_entity.id
_entity.type
_entity.pdbx_description
1 polymer ?
#
loop_
_entity_poly.entity_id
_entity_poly.type
_entity_poly.pdbx_seq_one_letter_code
_entity_poly.pdbx_strand_id
1 'polypeptide(L)'
;MPPIQIKDGHLPVFQVLSRMGISRPAQFWKQLLGHFGDARIPHTRMQFEMADGRKSRMVPAIRQEDLGSLLERVREMSGEGQTEWFYLPAERYVVDLLTEAYADQQPESPCVVQGVRVDVYFHRCKVAVIFAAAREAQSLHIQNLQQDRGVRVVHTNVYHKDFRLGALVREVRSIIDLKT
;
A
#
# COMPACT_ATOMS: atom_id res chain seq x y z
N MET A 1 -8.34 -4.34 15.96
CA MET A 1 -7.20 -5.27 15.80
C MET A 1 -5.92 -4.59 16.30
N PRO A 2 -5.00 -5.32 16.96
CA PRO A 2 -3.71 -4.76 17.40
C PRO A 2 -2.85 -4.32 16.20
N PRO A 3 -1.93 -3.34 16.37
CA PRO A 3 -0.97 -2.90 15.35
C PRO A 3 -0.17 -4.09 14.78
N ILE A 4 0.19 -4.05 13.48
CA ILE A 4 1.11 -5.06 12.93
C ILE A 4 2.45 -4.86 13.61
N GLN A 5 2.99 -5.93 14.20
CA GLN A 5 4.32 -5.89 14.75
C GLN A 5 5.36 -5.94 13.62
N ILE A 6 6.30 -4.99 13.63
CA ILE A 6 7.47 -5.01 12.77
C ILE A 6 8.65 -5.47 13.61
N LYS A 7 9.33 -6.54 13.18
CA LYS A 7 10.52 -7.06 13.87
C LYS A 7 11.65 -7.23 12.86
N ASP A 8 12.78 -6.56 13.11
CA ASP A 8 13.96 -6.59 12.24
C ASP A 8 13.62 -6.30 10.76
N GLY A 9 12.71 -5.34 10.53
CA GLY A 9 12.23 -4.99 9.18
C GLY A 9 11.30 -6.01 8.53
N HIS A 10 10.79 -6.99 9.28
CA HIS A 10 9.88 -8.01 8.79
C HIS A 10 8.47 -7.89 9.38
N LEU A 11 7.50 -8.28 8.56
CA LEU A 11 6.07 -8.31 8.87
C LEU A 11 5.58 -9.76 8.97
N PRO A 12 4.76 -10.11 9.99
CA PRO A 12 4.15 -11.42 10.09
C PRO A 12 3.05 -11.57 9.03
N VAL A 13 3.27 -12.47 8.07
CA VAL A 13 2.39 -12.67 6.91
C VAL A 13 0.96 -12.91 7.34
N PHE A 14 0.73 -13.71 8.37
CA PHE A 14 -0.63 -14.03 8.81
C PHE A 14 -1.39 -12.82 9.35
N GLN A 15 -0.71 -11.88 10.02
CA GLN A 15 -1.37 -10.65 10.46
C GLN A 15 -1.68 -9.74 9.27
N VAL A 16 -0.76 -9.66 8.30
CA VAL A 16 -0.98 -8.93 7.03
C VAL A 16 -2.24 -9.47 6.34
N LEU A 17 -2.29 -10.79 6.07
CA LEU A 17 -3.43 -11.42 5.42
C LEU A 17 -4.74 -11.27 6.22
N SER A 18 -4.69 -11.46 7.55
CA SER A 18 -5.88 -11.24 8.41
C SER A 18 -6.42 -9.82 8.29
N ARG A 19 -5.56 -8.82 8.16
CA ARG A 19 -5.99 -7.43 7.98
C ARG A 19 -6.55 -7.14 6.60
N MET A 20 -6.22 -7.95 5.60
CA MET A 20 -6.85 -7.90 4.28
C MET A 20 -8.23 -8.60 4.26
N GLY A 21 -8.81 -8.90 5.42
CA GLY A 21 -10.08 -9.61 5.52
C GLY A 21 -10.00 -11.12 5.28
N ILE A 22 -8.80 -11.70 5.14
CA ILE A 22 -8.64 -13.14 4.92
C ILE A 22 -8.89 -13.88 6.23
N SER A 23 -10.03 -14.56 6.30
CA SER A 23 -10.49 -15.30 7.47
C SER A 23 -9.60 -16.49 7.85
N ARG A 24 -8.89 -17.09 6.88
CA ARG A 24 -7.99 -18.23 7.09
C ARG A 24 -6.58 -17.97 6.54
N PRO A 25 -5.78 -17.09 7.18
CA PRO A 25 -4.48 -16.67 6.68
C PRO A 25 -3.51 -17.82 6.39
N ALA A 26 -3.44 -18.82 7.28
CA ALA A 26 -2.52 -19.93 7.13
C ALA A 26 -2.88 -20.86 5.95
N GLN A 27 -4.19 -21.03 5.69
CA GLN A 27 -4.67 -21.82 4.55
C GLN A 27 -4.42 -21.07 3.24
N PHE A 28 -4.79 -19.78 3.22
CA PHE A 28 -4.59 -18.92 2.06
C PHE A 28 -3.11 -18.77 1.71
N TRP A 29 -2.23 -18.63 2.70
CA TRP A 29 -0.79 -18.60 2.50
C TRP A 29 -0.26 -19.84 1.80
N LYS A 30 -0.72 -21.04 2.20
CA LYS A 30 -0.35 -22.29 1.53
C LYS A 30 -0.82 -22.33 0.08
N GLN A 31 -2.02 -21.81 -0.20
CA GLN A 31 -2.54 -21.71 -1.56
C GLN A 31 -1.72 -20.73 -2.40
N LEU A 32 -1.38 -19.58 -1.83
CA LEU A 32 -0.57 -18.54 -2.46
C LEU A 32 0.83 -19.08 -2.83
N LEU A 33 1.50 -19.76 -1.90
CA LEU A 33 2.78 -20.43 -2.18
C LEU A 33 2.63 -21.58 -3.18
N GLY A 34 1.56 -22.37 -3.11
CA GLY A 34 1.30 -23.43 -4.08
C GLY A 34 1.06 -22.92 -5.50
N HIS A 35 0.47 -21.72 -5.64
CA HIS A 35 0.15 -21.12 -6.93
C HIS A 35 1.34 -20.39 -7.56
N PHE A 36 2.06 -19.56 -6.78
CA PHE A 36 3.13 -18.70 -7.31
C PHE A 36 4.54 -19.24 -7.05
N GLY A 37 4.69 -20.19 -6.12
CA GLY A 37 5.97 -20.74 -5.69
C GLY A 37 6.74 -19.86 -4.70
N ASP A 38 7.57 -20.48 -3.87
CA ASP A 38 8.36 -19.81 -2.81
C ASP A 38 9.31 -18.74 -3.36
N ALA A 39 9.86 -18.93 -4.57
CA ALA A 39 10.79 -18.00 -5.20
C ALA A 39 10.15 -16.65 -5.57
N ARG A 40 8.83 -16.61 -5.78
CA ARG A 40 8.11 -15.39 -6.15
C ARG A 40 7.58 -14.61 -4.95
N ILE A 41 7.58 -15.23 -3.77
CA ILE A 41 7.15 -14.59 -2.53
C ILE A 41 8.23 -14.85 -1.47
N PRO A 42 9.36 -14.10 -1.53
CA PRO A 42 10.46 -14.26 -0.59
C PRO A 42 9.97 -14.13 0.85
N HIS A 43 10.19 -15.15 1.66
CA HIS A 43 9.77 -15.16 3.05
C HIS A 43 10.76 -15.96 3.90
N THR A 44 10.73 -15.69 5.20
CA THR A 44 11.48 -16.41 6.22
C THR A 44 10.52 -16.84 7.34
N ARG A 45 11.01 -17.57 8.33
CA ARG A 45 10.24 -17.86 9.55
C ARG A 45 10.81 -17.03 10.69
N MET A 46 9.93 -16.31 11.39
CA MET A 46 10.32 -15.46 12.53
C MET A 46 9.36 -15.62 13.70
N GLN A 47 9.89 -15.30 14.88
CA GLN A 47 9.15 -15.29 16.12
C GLN A 47 8.76 -13.86 16.49
N PHE A 48 7.46 -13.60 16.53
CA PHE A 48 6.87 -12.32 16.95
C PHE A 48 6.43 -12.40 18.41
N GLU A 49 6.16 -11.26 19.04
CA GLU A 49 5.62 -11.20 20.39
C GLU A 49 4.08 -11.23 20.34
N MET A 50 3.49 -11.89 21.33
CA MET A 50 2.06 -11.90 21.57
C MET A 50 1.66 -10.64 22.34
N ALA A 51 0.35 -10.34 22.38
CA ALA A 51 -0.17 -9.18 23.08
C ALA A 51 0.12 -9.20 24.60
N ASP A 52 0.40 -10.37 25.18
CA ASP A 52 0.79 -10.58 26.58
C ASP A 52 2.31 -10.55 26.80
N GLY A 53 3.09 -10.17 25.78
CA GLY A 53 4.56 -10.15 25.81
C GLY A 53 5.21 -11.54 25.69
N ARG A 54 4.44 -12.62 25.55
CA ARG A 54 5.00 -13.95 25.34
C ARG A 54 5.50 -14.11 23.91
N LYS A 55 6.53 -14.94 23.74
CA LYS A 55 7.02 -15.30 22.40
C LYS A 55 5.99 -16.18 21.70
N SER A 56 5.57 -15.77 20.49
CA SER A 56 4.67 -16.57 19.65
C SER A 56 5.39 -17.76 19.02
N ARG A 57 4.67 -18.58 18.24
CA ARG A 57 5.28 -19.61 17.38
C ARG A 57 6.01 -19.00 16.19
N MET A 58 6.93 -19.75 15.59
CA MET A 58 7.58 -19.36 14.33
C MET A 58 6.56 -19.30 13.19
N VAL A 59 6.28 -18.09 12.70
CA VAL A 59 5.35 -17.82 11.60
C VAL A 59 6.09 -17.29 10.37
N PRO A 60 5.54 -17.47 9.16
CA PRO A 60 6.09 -16.85 7.97
C PRO A 60 6.11 -15.33 8.12
N ALA A 61 7.22 -14.75 7.70
CA ALA A 61 7.50 -13.33 7.75
C ALA A 61 8.10 -12.89 6.41
N ILE A 62 7.70 -11.72 5.94
CA ILE A 62 8.25 -11.11 4.73
C ILE A 62 8.97 -9.82 5.13
N ARG A 63 9.93 -9.37 4.33
CA ARG A 63 10.49 -8.04 4.55
C ARG A 63 9.44 -6.98 4.22
N GLN A 64 9.53 -5.84 4.88
CA GLN A 64 8.64 -4.72 4.64
C GLN A 64 8.70 -4.22 3.19
N GLU A 65 9.88 -4.27 2.56
CA GLU A 65 10.10 -3.94 1.14
C GLU A 65 9.37 -4.89 0.17
N ASP A 66 9.15 -6.14 0.57
CA ASP A 66 8.48 -7.17 -0.24
C ASP A 66 6.94 -7.17 -0.07
N LEU A 67 6.40 -6.30 0.80
CA LEU A 67 4.97 -6.29 1.07
C LEU A 67 4.15 -5.97 -0.17
N GLY A 68 4.54 -4.98 -0.97
CA GLY A 68 3.80 -4.61 -2.18
C GLY A 68 3.59 -5.83 -3.09
N SER A 69 4.67 -6.60 -3.30
CA SER A 69 4.61 -7.85 -4.06
C SER A 69 3.71 -8.91 -3.42
N LEU A 70 3.69 -9.05 -2.09
CA LEU A 70 2.73 -9.94 -1.42
C LEU A 70 1.28 -9.50 -1.69
N LEU A 71 0.98 -8.21 -1.54
CA LEU A 71 -0.37 -7.68 -1.71
C LEU A 71 -0.88 -7.88 -3.14
N GLU A 72 -0.03 -7.68 -4.15
CA GLU A 72 -0.35 -7.98 -5.55
C GLU A 72 -0.74 -9.44 -5.75
N ARG A 73 0.08 -10.39 -5.26
CA ARG A 73 -0.21 -11.82 -5.39
C ARG A 73 -1.50 -12.23 -4.68
N VAL A 74 -1.78 -11.62 -3.53
CA VAL A 74 -3.05 -11.82 -2.82
C VAL A 74 -4.22 -11.32 -3.68
N ARG A 75 -4.09 -10.15 -4.31
CA ARG A 75 -5.12 -9.58 -5.19
C ARG A 75 -5.34 -10.43 -6.44
N GLU A 76 -4.26 -10.87 -7.09
CA GLU A 76 -4.30 -11.76 -8.26
C GLU A 76 -5.04 -13.07 -7.94
N MET A 77 -4.75 -13.69 -6.78
CA MET A 77 -5.40 -14.94 -6.38
C MET A 77 -6.86 -14.74 -5.89
N SER A 78 -7.19 -13.57 -5.36
CA SER A 78 -8.52 -13.29 -4.78
C SER A 78 -9.56 -12.84 -5.81
N GLY A 79 -9.17 -12.65 -7.09
CA GLY A 79 -10.06 -12.30 -8.19
C GLY A 79 -10.91 -11.06 -7.92
N GLU A 80 -10.38 -9.87 -8.18
CA GLU A 80 -11.08 -8.55 -8.19
C GLU A 80 -11.93 -8.14 -6.97
N GLY A 81 -12.12 -8.99 -5.95
CA GLY A 81 -13.16 -8.83 -4.92
C GLY A 81 -12.71 -8.40 -3.53
N GLN A 82 -11.42 -8.09 -3.30
CA GLN A 82 -11.02 -7.47 -2.03
C GLN A 82 -11.09 -5.94 -2.16
N THR A 83 -12.25 -5.41 -1.78
CA THR A 83 -12.66 -4.01 -1.81
C THR A 83 -12.12 -3.18 -0.63
N GLU A 84 -11.47 -3.80 0.34
CA GLU A 84 -10.82 -3.07 1.43
C GLU A 84 -9.41 -2.69 1.05
N TRP A 85 -9.24 -1.40 0.75
CA TRP A 85 -7.96 -0.78 0.52
C TRP A 85 -7.10 -0.88 1.78
N PHE A 86 -6.14 -1.79 1.73
CA PHE A 86 -5.23 -2.05 2.83
C PHE A 86 -4.09 -1.02 2.81
N TYR A 87 -4.13 -0.10 3.78
CA TYR A 87 -3.00 0.74 4.12
C TYR A 87 -2.23 0.16 5.30
N LEU A 88 -0.92 0.04 5.14
CA LEU A 88 -0.03 -0.11 6.27
C LEU A 88 0.01 1.21 7.09
N PRO A 89 0.51 1.17 8.34
CA PRO A 89 0.53 2.35 9.22
C PRO A 89 1.18 3.59 8.61
N ALA A 90 2.27 3.45 7.86
CA ALA A 90 2.95 4.59 7.26
C ALA A 90 2.14 5.19 6.09
N GLU A 91 1.59 4.36 5.20
CA GLU A 91 0.70 4.83 4.13
C GLU A 91 -0.55 5.48 4.69
N ARG A 92 -1.15 4.88 5.73
CA ARG A 92 -2.33 5.42 6.40
C ARG A 92 -2.04 6.81 6.97
N TYR A 93 -0.90 6.97 7.64
CA TYR A 93 -0.45 8.26 8.14
C TYR A 93 -0.28 9.29 7.02
N VAL A 94 0.29 8.90 5.88
CA VAL A 94 0.45 9.80 4.73
C VAL A 94 -0.91 10.18 4.12
N VAL A 95 -1.82 9.23 3.95
CA VAL A 95 -3.19 9.48 3.48
C VAL A 95 -3.89 10.47 4.41
N ASP A 96 -3.95 10.17 5.70
CA ASP A 96 -4.65 10.99 6.68
C ASP A 96 -4.09 12.43 6.69
N LEU A 97 -2.75 12.57 6.66
CA LEU A 97 -2.08 13.87 6.59
C LEU A 97 -2.38 14.63 5.30
N LEU A 98 -2.36 13.97 4.15
CA LEU A 98 -2.64 14.61 2.86
C LEU A 98 -4.11 15.06 2.76
N THR A 99 -5.04 14.24 3.24
CA THR A 99 -6.47 14.58 3.29
C THR A 99 -6.71 15.77 4.23
N GLU A 100 -6.07 15.81 5.39
CA GLU A 100 -6.22 16.91 6.35
C GLU A 100 -5.56 18.20 5.84
N ALA A 101 -4.32 18.12 5.34
CA ALA A 101 -3.54 19.29 4.93
C ALA A 101 -4.11 20.01 3.70
N TYR A 102 -4.88 19.31 2.86
CA TYR A 102 -5.45 19.82 1.62
C TYR A 102 -6.97 19.61 1.55
N ALA A 103 -7.67 19.71 2.69
CA ALA A 103 -9.12 19.51 2.77
C ALA A 103 -9.91 20.46 1.84
N ASP A 104 -9.40 21.67 1.61
CA ASP A 104 -9.97 22.68 0.70
C ASP A 104 -9.94 22.27 -0.78
N GLN A 105 -9.11 21.28 -1.12
CA GLN A 105 -9.00 20.70 -2.46
C GLN A 105 -9.97 19.53 -2.70
N GLN A 106 -10.84 19.25 -1.72
CA GLN A 106 -11.81 18.14 -1.74
C GLN A 106 -11.11 16.79 -1.98
N PRO A 107 -10.31 16.31 -1.01
CA PRO A 107 -9.65 15.01 -1.11
C PRO A 107 -10.67 13.88 -0.99
N GLU A 108 -10.52 12.86 -1.82
CA GLU A 108 -11.19 11.57 -1.73
C GLU A 108 -10.12 10.48 -1.59
N SER A 109 -10.30 9.58 -0.63
CA SER A 109 -9.37 8.48 -0.39
C SER A 109 -10.07 7.29 0.21
N PRO A 110 -9.73 6.07 -0.22
CA PRO A 110 -9.18 5.71 -1.54
C PRO A 110 -10.29 5.77 -2.60
N CYS A 111 -9.96 6.01 -3.88
CA CYS A 111 -10.97 6.09 -4.94
C CYS A 111 -10.48 5.58 -6.30
N VAL A 112 -11.41 5.54 -7.26
CA VAL A 112 -11.13 5.16 -8.65
C VAL A 112 -11.37 6.35 -9.55
N VAL A 113 -10.33 6.76 -10.27
CA VAL A 113 -10.34 7.88 -11.22
C VAL A 113 -10.11 7.30 -12.61
N GLN A 114 -11.12 7.42 -13.49
CA GLN A 114 -11.04 6.91 -14.88
C GLN A 114 -10.61 5.43 -14.98
N GLY A 115 -11.11 4.58 -14.08
CA GLY A 115 -10.74 3.17 -14.02
C GLY A 115 -9.37 2.89 -13.40
N VAL A 116 -8.62 3.92 -13.00
CA VAL A 116 -7.34 3.81 -12.30
C VAL A 116 -7.56 3.97 -10.81
N ARG A 117 -6.99 3.03 -10.06
CA ARG A 117 -6.98 3.01 -8.60
C ARG A 117 -5.96 4.03 -8.08
N VAL A 118 -6.40 4.94 -7.21
CA VAL A 118 -5.54 5.99 -6.64
C VAL A 118 -5.72 6.06 -5.13
N ASP A 119 -4.66 6.41 -4.41
CA ASP A 119 -4.66 6.42 -2.96
C ASP A 119 -5.29 7.68 -2.39
N VAL A 120 -5.01 8.83 -3.00
CA VAL A 120 -5.67 10.10 -2.69
C VAL A 120 -5.93 10.84 -3.99
N TYR A 121 -7.15 11.35 -4.18
CA TYR A 121 -7.48 12.24 -5.29
C TYR A 121 -8.02 13.57 -4.80
N PHE A 122 -7.47 14.67 -5.28
CA PHE A 122 -7.90 16.02 -4.97
C PHE A 122 -8.75 16.54 -6.13
N HIS A 123 -10.08 16.57 -5.96
CA HIS A 123 -11.03 16.87 -7.03
C HIS A 123 -10.84 18.26 -7.63
N ARG A 124 -10.61 19.27 -6.79
CA ARG A 124 -10.55 20.68 -7.22
C ARG A 124 -9.36 20.97 -8.13
N CYS A 125 -8.18 20.45 -7.77
CA CYS A 125 -6.95 20.64 -8.53
C CYS A 125 -6.64 19.48 -9.50
N LYS A 126 -7.44 18.40 -9.47
CA LYS A 126 -7.26 17.18 -10.28
C LYS A 126 -5.86 16.57 -10.12
N VAL A 127 -5.48 16.32 -8.88
CA VAL A 127 -4.21 15.68 -8.53
C VAL A 127 -4.48 14.32 -7.91
N ALA A 128 -3.88 13.27 -8.45
CA ALA A 128 -3.91 11.92 -7.91
C ALA A 128 -2.56 11.59 -7.26
N VAL A 129 -2.58 10.97 -6.09
CA VAL A 129 -1.40 10.41 -5.41
C VAL A 129 -1.52 8.90 -5.42
N ILE A 130 -0.45 8.22 -5.85
CA ILE A 130 -0.37 6.76 -5.91
C ILE A 130 0.87 6.29 -5.13
N PHE A 131 0.65 5.37 -4.20
CA PHE A 131 1.66 4.68 -3.44
C PHE A 131 2.15 3.47 -4.22
N ALA A 132 3.37 3.57 -4.76
CA ALA A 132 3.99 2.53 -5.56
C ALA A 132 4.66 1.46 -4.69
N ALA A 133 4.54 0.20 -5.09
CA ALA A 133 5.39 -0.87 -4.58
C ALA A 133 6.84 -0.69 -5.07
N ALA A 134 7.82 -1.12 -4.28
CA ALA A 134 9.25 -0.88 -4.51
C ALA A 134 9.84 -1.41 -5.83
N ARG A 135 9.08 -2.15 -6.63
CA ARG A 135 9.54 -2.78 -7.88
C ARG A 135 8.57 -2.65 -9.06
N GLU A 136 7.54 -1.80 -8.96
CA GLU A 136 6.64 -1.62 -10.10
C GLU A 136 7.19 -0.62 -11.12
N ALA A 137 7.32 -1.07 -12.37
CA ALA A 137 7.31 -0.19 -13.52
C ALA A 137 5.93 0.50 -13.57
N GLN A 138 5.88 1.80 -13.88
CA GLN A 138 4.62 2.52 -14.06
C GLN A 138 3.69 1.71 -14.96
N SER A 139 2.55 1.27 -14.44
CA SER A 139 1.61 0.50 -15.23
C SER A 139 1.03 1.38 -16.35
N LEU A 140 0.78 0.79 -17.52
CA LEU A 140 0.20 1.46 -18.69
C LEU A 140 -1.05 2.29 -18.35
N HIS A 141 -1.86 1.83 -17.38
CA HIS A 141 -3.05 2.52 -16.89
C HIS A 141 -2.73 3.87 -16.23
N ILE A 142 -1.63 3.93 -15.48
CA ILE A 142 -1.18 5.16 -14.83
C ILE A 142 -0.58 6.12 -15.87
N GLN A 143 0.15 5.61 -16.86
CA GLN A 143 0.61 6.43 -17.98
C GLN A 143 -0.57 7.04 -18.75
N ASN A 144 -1.66 6.30 -18.94
CA ASN A 144 -2.88 6.81 -19.56
C ASN A 144 -3.54 7.92 -18.71
N LEU A 145 -3.56 7.78 -17.39
CA LEU A 145 -4.06 8.83 -16.48
C LEU A 145 -3.22 10.11 -16.54
N GLN A 146 -1.90 9.99 -16.75
CA GLN A 146 -1.00 11.13 -16.93
C GLN A 146 -1.08 11.76 -18.32
N GLN A 147 -1.42 10.99 -19.35
CA GLN A 147 -1.54 11.46 -20.73
C GLN A 147 -2.86 12.20 -20.99
N ASP A 148 -3.90 11.94 -20.19
CA ASP A 148 -5.15 12.67 -20.28
C ASP A 148 -5.01 14.07 -19.65
N ARG A 149 -5.43 15.12 -20.38
CA ARG A 149 -5.04 16.53 -20.17
C ARG A 149 -5.53 17.17 -18.86
N GLY A 150 -6.18 16.41 -17.98
CA GLY A 150 -6.84 16.92 -16.78
C GLY A 150 -6.18 16.57 -15.45
N VAL A 151 -5.56 15.39 -15.34
CA VAL A 151 -5.13 14.80 -14.06
C VAL A 151 -3.60 14.76 -13.96
N ARG A 152 -3.06 15.29 -12.86
CA ARG A 152 -1.63 15.15 -12.54
C ARG A 152 -1.47 14.00 -11.55
N VAL A 153 -0.51 13.13 -11.80
CA VAL A 153 -0.29 11.95 -10.95
C VAL A 153 1.06 12.07 -10.25
N VAL A 154 1.05 12.05 -8.91
CA VAL A 154 2.22 12.01 -8.04
C VAL A 154 2.43 10.58 -7.60
N HIS A 155 3.62 10.05 -7.90
CA HIS A 155 4.02 8.70 -7.51
C HIS A 155 4.99 8.76 -6.36
N THR A 156 4.73 7.95 -5.34
CA THR A 156 5.66 7.85 -4.22
C THR A 156 5.69 6.45 -3.64
N ASN A 157 6.83 6.03 -3.12
CA ASN A 157 6.94 4.79 -2.37
C ASN A 157 7.24 5.15 -0.92
N VAL A 158 6.22 5.02 -0.06
CA VAL A 158 6.28 5.36 1.37
C VAL A 158 7.32 4.52 2.13
N TYR A 159 7.69 3.36 1.61
CA TYR A 159 8.67 2.44 2.21
C TYR A 159 10.07 2.54 1.61
N HIS A 160 10.28 3.40 0.60
CA HIS A 160 11.62 3.62 0.08
C HIS A 160 12.49 4.28 1.16
N LYS A 161 13.75 3.83 1.30
CA LYS A 161 14.70 4.36 2.30
C LYS A 161 14.88 5.89 2.22
N ASP A 162 14.76 6.43 1.01
CA ASP A 162 14.90 7.86 0.71
C ASP A 162 13.55 8.59 0.71
N PHE A 163 12.46 7.95 1.13
CA PHE A 163 11.17 8.61 1.27
C PHE A 163 11.26 9.76 2.26
N ARG A 164 10.72 10.91 1.84
CA ARG A 164 10.65 12.13 2.64
C ARG A 164 9.25 12.69 2.51
N LEU A 165 8.47 12.60 3.59
CA LEU A 165 7.11 13.14 3.63
C LEU A 165 7.05 14.62 3.23
N GLY A 166 7.99 15.43 3.73
CA GLY A 166 8.07 16.85 3.37
C GLY A 166 8.41 17.12 1.91
N ALA A 167 8.97 16.15 1.17
CA ALA A 167 9.16 16.26 -0.27
C ALA A 167 7.83 15.99 -1.01
N LEU A 168 7.12 14.93 -0.63
CA LEU A 168 5.79 14.61 -1.17
C LEU A 168 4.80 15.78 -0.96
N VAL A 169 4.73 16.32 0.25
CA VAL A 169 3.86 17.45 0.57
C VAL A 169 4.20 18.67 -0.29
N ARG A 170 5.50 18.98 -0.47
CA ARG A 170 5.93 20.10 -1.32
C ARG A 170 5.60 19.88 -2.79
N GLU A 171 5.75 18.66 -3.28
CA GLU A 171 5.41 18.30 -4.65
C GLU A 171 3.90 18.49 -4.91
N VAL A 172 3.05 17.93 -4.05
CA VAL A 172 1.59 18.12 -4.14
C VAL A 172 1.22 19.60 -4.09
N ARG A 173 1.79 20.37 -3.15
CA ARG A 173 1.57 21.82 -3.06
C ARG A 173 1.95 22.54 -4.34
N SER A 174 3.13 22.25 -4.89
CA SER A 174 3.61 22.92 -6.10
C SER A 174 2.67 22.71 -7.29
N ILE A 175 2.01 21.55 -7.37
CA ILE A 175 1.05 21.25 -8.43
C ILE A 175 -0.27 21.99 -8.20
N ILE A 176 -0.72 22.11 -6.95
CA ILE A 176 -1.91 22.87 -6.57
C ILE A 176 -1.72 24.35 -6.88
N ASP A 177 -0.59 24.93 -6.45
CA ASP A 177 -0.30 26.36 -6.61
C ASP A 177 -0.22 26.78 -8.09
N LEU A 178 0.21 25.90 -8.99
CA LEU A 178 0.23 26.16 -10.44
C LEU A 178 -1.17 26.30 -11.10
N LYS A 179 -2.25 25.93 -10.39
CA LYS A 179 -3.63 25.99 -10.90
C LYS A 179 -4.51 27.07 -10.25
N THR A 180 -3.98 27.78 -9.25
CA THR A 180 -4.69 28.87 -8.55
C THR A 180 -4.26 30.20 -9.11
#